data_AF-A0A842WTA6-F1
#
_entry.id   AF-A0A842WTA6-F1
#
_cell.length_a   1.000
_cell.length_b   1.000
_cell.length_c   1.000
_cell.angle_alpha   90.00
_cell.angle_beta   90.00
_cell.angle_gamma   90.00
#
_symmetry.space_group_name_H-M   'P 1'
#
loop_
_entity.id
_entity.type
_entity.pdbx_description
1 polymer ?
#
loop_
_entity_poly.entity_id
_entity_poly.type
_entity_poly.pdbx_seq_one_letter_code
_entity_poly.pdbx_strand_id
1 'polypeptide(L)'
;MTIDRPWDYSQIPPAEWKWDFEYGHWIDLRVTSEGLRYIGNNMTIQSGGAYFAGFQTFDEFFEAGPIQKMPEDVESEVKAYLKKHRTIGGATFHLVFLSEIQDFWLWRVYLHIDESPTKIEEIEKKPKEEQTSLYQGSISLGIHTIGFVLVVRSEERYLKYNGEFEITIKHGLNHGIIRLFQDNKGQNKIEFIAKSEGN
;
A
#
# COMPACT_ATOMS: atom_id res chain seq x y z
N MET A 1 21.83 0.11 -20.50
CA MET A 1 21.05 -0.32 -19.33
C MET A 1 19.75 -0.89 -19.86
N THR A 2 19.52 -2.18 -19.68
CA THR A 2 18.25 -2.81 -20.05
C THR A 2 17.19 -2.20 -19.13
N ILE A 3 16.20 -1.51 -19.70
CA ILE A 3 15.01 -1.13 -18.95
C ILE A 3 14.37 -2.46 -18.57
N ASP A 4 14.53 -2.88 -17.32
CA ASP A 4 13.81 -4.02 -16.79
C ASP A 4 12.33 -3.65 -16.98
N ARG A 5 11.66 -4.35 -17.90
CA ARG A 5 10.27 -4.05 -18.19
C ARG A 5 9.49 -4.34 -16.90
N PRO A 6 8.64 -3.41 -16.42
CA PRO A 6 7.89 -3.64 -15.19
C PRO A 6 7.08 -4.92 -15.31
N TRP A 7 7.00 -5.66 -14.21
CA TRP A 7 6.16 -6.85 -14.12
C TRP A 7 4.72 -6.42 -13.81
N ASP A 8 3.77 -6.92 -14.59
CA ASP A 8 2.35 -6.78 -14.35
C ASP A 8 1.85 -7.95 -13.52
N TYR A 9 1.32 -7.64 -12.33
CA TYR A 9 0.73 -8.60 -11.41
C TYR A 9 -0.80 -8.45 -11.31
N SER A 10 -1.40 -7.48 -12.03
CA SER A 10 -2.83 -7.16 -11.92
C SER A 10 -3.79 -8.26 -12.41
N GLN A 11 -3.26 -9.20 -13.21
CA GLN A 11 -4.02 -10.32 -13.78
C GLN A 11 -3.70 -11.66 -13.11
N ILE A 12 -3.01 -11.66 -11.97
CA ILE A 12 -2.73 -12.89 -11.24
C ILE A 12 -4.05 -13.44 -10.69
N PRO A 13 -4.39 -14.71 -10.97
CA PRO A 13 -5.61 -15.29 -10.45
C PRO A 13 -5.62 -15.32 -8.92
N PRO A 14 -6.78 -15.19 -8.27
CA PRO A 14 -6.88 -15.35 -6.83
C PRO A 14 -6.36 -16.73 -6.39
N ALA A 15 -5.59 -16.72 -5.31
CA ALA A 15 -5.06 -17.91 -4.64
C ALA A 15 -4.96 -17.65 -3.14
N GLU A 16 -5.07 -18.71 -2.35
CA GLU A 16 -5.03 -18.63 -0.90
C GLU A 16 -4.06 -19.66 -0.32
N TRP A 17 -3.35 -19.26 0.73
CA TRP A 17 -2.53 -20.14 1.55
C TRP A 17 -2.92 -19.94 3.01
N LYS A 18 -2.80 -21.02 3.79
CA LYS A 18 -3.00 -20.98 5.24
C LYS A 18 -1.92 -21.79 5.90
N TRP A 19 -1.39 -21.28 7.00
CA TRP A 19 -0.48 -22.04 7.85
C TRP A 19 -0.64 -21.63 9.31
N ASP A 20 -0.26 -22.56 10.19
CA ASP A 20 -0.21 -22.37 11.63
C ASP A 20 1.23 -22.11 12.08
N PHE A 21 1.42 -21.19 13.03
CA PHE A 21 2.74 -20.94 13.65
C PHE A 21 2.89 -21.65 14.99
N GLU A 22 1.80 -21.64 15.75
CA GLU A 22 1.67 -22.20 17.09
C GLU A 22 0.24 -22.71 17.24
N TYR A 23 0.00 -23.55 18.26
CA TYR A 23 -1.33 -24.10 18.48
C TYR A 23 -2.37 -22.99 18.68
N GLY A 24 -3.31 -22.87 17.73
CA GLY A 24 -4.36 -21.86 17.75
C GLY A 24 -3.97 -20.51 17.13
N HIS A 25 -2.79 -20.40 16.49
CA HIS A 25 -2.30 -19.19 15.84
C HIS A 25 -2.04 -19.45 14.35
N TRP A 26 -2.85 -18.83 13.49
CA TRP A 26 -2.80 -19.02 12.05
C TRP A 26 -2.70 -17.70 11.28
N ILE A 27 -2.20 -17.79 10.06
CA ILE A 27 -2.32 -16.74 9.04
C ILE A 27 -2.90 -17.35 7.77
N ASP A 28 -3.88 -16.64 7.21
CA ASP A 28 -4.38 -16.78 5.86
C ASP A 28 -3.76 -15.67 5.00
N LEU A 29 -3.19 -16.08 3.87
CA LEU A 29 -2.69 -15.21 2.82
C LEU A 29 -3.61 -15.33 1.61
N ARG A 30 -4.00 -14.20 1.02
CA ARG A 30 -4.79 -14.17 -0.21
C ARG A 30 -4.14 -13.26 -1.24
N VAL A 31 -4.11 -13.69 -2.49
CA VAL A 31 -3.80 -12.83 -3.63
C VAL A 31 -5.04 -12.02 -3.98
N THR A 32 -4.88 -10.70 -4.02
CA THR A 32 -5.87 -9.74 -4.56
C THR A 32 -5.30 -9.10 -5.83
N SER A 33 -6.10 -8.27 -6.51
CA SER A 33 -5.67 -7.53 -7.70
C SER A 33 -4.56 -6.51 -7.40
N GLU A 34 -4.44 -6.07 -6.16
CA GLU A 34 -3.53 -5.00 -5.73
C GLU A 34 -2.27 -5.55 -5.04
N GLY A 35 -2.32 -6.79 -4.54
CA GLY A 35 -1.22 -7.38 -3.76
C GLY A 35 -1.58 -8.63 -2.96
N LEU A 36 -0.86 -8.81 -1.86
CA LEU A 36 -0.98 -9.91 -0.92
C LEU A 36 -1.64 -9.42 0.37
N ARG A 37 -2.79 -10.01 0.71
CA ARG A 37 -3.52 -9.71 1.93
C ARG A 37 -3.31 -10.81 2.96
N TYR A 38 -2.92 -10.41 4.16
CA TYR A 38 -2.68 -11.29 5.30
C TYR A 38 -3.77 -11.06 6.34
N ILE A 39 -4.39 -12.12 6.83
CA ILE A 39 -5.34 -12.10 7.95
C ILE A 39 -4.95 -13.22 8.88
N GLY A 40 -4.96 -12.99 10.19
CA GLY A 40 -4.66 -14.06 11.13
C GLY A 40 -5.00 -13.70 12.56
N ASN A 41 -4.88 -14.68 13.43
CA ASN A 41 -4.91 -14.47 14.87
C ASN A 41 -3.50 -14.72 15.43
N ASN A 42 -2.59 -13.80 15.09
CA ASN A 42 -1.29 -13.84 15.71
C ASN A 42 -1.46 -13.32 17.15
N MET A 43 -1.57 -14.19 18.15
CA MET A 43 -1.65 -13.76 19.57
C MET A 43 -0.25 -13.65 20.23
N THR A 44 0.83 -13.59 19.45
CA THR A 44 2.20 -13.45 19.98
C THR A 44 2.52 -12.01 20.42
N ILE A 45 3.63 -11.81 21.13
CA ILE A 45 4.11 -10.48 21.56
C ILE A 45 4.36 -9.54 20.36
N GLN A 46 4.73 -10.08 19.19
CA GLN A 46 5.01 -9.29 17.99
C GLN A 46 3.78 -8.62 17.37
N SER A 47 2.59 -9.13 17.65
CA SER A 47 1.30 -8.62 17.16
C SER A 47 0.47 -7.96 18.28
N GLY A 48 1.02 -7.84 19.48
CA GLY A 48 0.33 -7.22 20.62
C GLY A 48 -0.86 -8.04 21.16
N GLY A 49 -0.97 -9.33 20.83
CA GLY A 49 -2.04 -10.20 21.33
C GLY A 49 -3.41 -9.97 20.69
N ALA A 50 -3.47 -9.64 19.40
CA ALA A 50 -4.72 -9.33 18.69
C ALA A 50 -4.79 -9.96 17.28
N TYR A 51 -5.94 -9.78 16.61
CA TYR A 51 -6.08 -10.11 15.19
C TYR A 51 -5.09 -9.31 14.35
N PHE A 52 -4.38 -10.00 13.46
CA PHE A 52 -3.49 -9.41 12.49
C PHE A 52 -4.25 -9.21 11.16
N ALA A 53 -4.15 -8.00 10.62
CA ALA A 53 -4.54 -7.70 9.25
C ALA A 53 -3.40 -6.90 8.62
N GLY A 54 -2.86 -7.39 7.51
CA GLY A 54 -1.73 -6.79 6.81
C GLY A 54 -1.93 -6.84 5.31
N PHE A 55 -1.22 -5.98 4.60
CA PHE A 55 -1.17 -5.93 3.15
C PHE A 55 0.27 -5.67 2.71
N GLN A 56 0.66 -6.31 1.62
CA GLN A 56 1.95 -6.12 0.98
C GLN A 56 1.76 -6.13 -0.54
N THR A 57 2.38 -5.21 -1.26
CA THR A 57 2.39 -5.26 -2.73
C THR A 57 3.27 -6.42 -3.22
N PHE A 58 3.06 -6.88 -4.46
CA PHE A 58 3.89 -7.95 -5.02
C PHE A 58 5.37 -7.54 -5.12
N ASP A 59 5.64 -6.28 -5.46
CA ASP A 59 7.00 -5.76 -5.57
C ASP A 59 7.69 -5.74 -4.20
N GLU A 60 7.03 -5.26 -3.15
CA GLU A 60 7.55 -5.31 -1.78
C GLU A 60 7.83 -6.76 -1.33
N PHE A 61 6.96 -7.72 -1.68
CA PHE A 61 7.16 -9.12 -1.34
C PHE A 61 8.39 -9.72 -2.02
N PHE A 62 8.67 -9.35 -3.26
CA PHE A 62 9.88 -9.80 -3.97
C PHE A 62 11.16 -9.11 -3.48
N GLU A 63 11.08 -7.85 -3.08
CA GLU A 63 12.24 -7.06 -2.61
C GLU A 63 12.61 -7.36 -1.15
N ALA A 64 11.63 -7.31 -0.24
CA ALA A 64 11.85 -7.41 1.20
C ALA A 64 11.50 -8.78 1.79
N GLY A 65 10.84 -9.65 1.03
CA GLY A 65 10.23 -10.88 1.56
C GLY A 65 8.90 -10.61 2.26
N PRO A 66 8.28 -11.61 2.90
CA PRO A 66 6.98 -11.47 3.53
C PRO A 66 6.98 -10.50 4.72
N ILE A 67 5.93 -9.68 4.85
CA ILE A 67 5.76 -8.76 6.01
C ILE A 67 5.58 -9.46 7.36
N GLN A 68 5.26 -10.75 7.34
CA GLN A 68 5.13 -11.60 8.53
C GLN A 68 5.97 -12.86 8.32
N LYS A 69 6.28 -13.57 9.40
CA LYS A 69 6.96 -14.85 9.33
C LYS A 69 6.16 -15.76 8.39
N MET A 70 6.82 -16.40 7.44
CA MET A 70 6.20 -17.33 6.50
C MET A 70 7.06 -18.58 6.45
N PRO A 71 6.47 -19.79 6.50
CA PRO A 71 7.21 -21.03 6.26
C PRO A 71 7.88 -20.99 4.88
N GLU A 72 9.10 -21.51 4.78
CA GLU A 72 9.91 -21.42 3.56
C GLU A 72 9.26 -22.14 2.35
N ASP A 73 8.54 -23.22 2.60
CA ASP A 73 7.77 -23.96 1.61
C ASP A 73 6.60 -23.12 1.07
N VAL A 74 5.84 -22.48 1.95
CA VAL A 74 4.77 -21.56 1.58
C VAL A 74 5.32 -20.36 0.81
N GLU A 75 6.40 -19.74 1.28
CA GLU A 75 7.03 -18.60 0.60
C GLU A 75 7.50 -18.99 -0.80
N SER A 76 8.13 -20.16 -0.94
CA SER A 76 8.58 -20.68 -2.23
C SER A 76 7.41 -20.92 -3.18
N GLU A 77 6.30 -21.48 -2.68
CA GLU A 77 5.09 -21.71 -3.46
C GLU A 77 4.45 -20.40 -3.93
N VAL A 78 4.30 -19.42 -3.03
CA VAL A 78 3.78 -18.09 -3.36
C VAL A 78 4.65 -17.43 -4.42
N LYS A 79 5.98 -17.40 -4.23
CA LYS A 79 6.92 -16.82 -5.21
C LYS A 79 6.82 -17.52 -6.57
N ALA A 80 6.73 -18.85 -6.59
CA ALA A 80 6.58 -19.61 -7.83
C ALA A 80 5.24 -19.31 -8.52
N TYR A 81 4.16 -19.22 -7.75
CA TYR A 81 2.82 -18.88 -8.23
C TYR A 81 2.79 -17.48 -8.86
N LEU A 82 3.35 -16.48 -8.18
CA LEU A 82 3.41 -15.11 -8.68
C LEU A 82 4.28 -15.00 -9.94
N LYS A 83 5.45 -15.65 -9.96
CA LYS A 83 6.33 -15.68 -11.14
C LYS A 83 5.69 -16.36 -12.36
N LYS A 84 4.85 -17.37 -12.13
CA LYS A 84 4.15 -18.11 -13.19
C LYS A 84 3.08 -17.27 -13.87
N HIS A 85 2.39 -16.39 -13.13
CA HIS A 85 1.24 -15.66 -13.64
C HIS A 85 1.51 -14.18 -13.95
N ARG A 86 2.63 -13.61 -13.49
CA ARG A 86 3.02 -12.25 -13.88
C ARG A 86 3.29 -12.16 -15.37
N THR A 87 2.96 -11.01 -15.96
CA THR A 87 3.25 -10.73 -17.36
C THR A 87 4.19 -9.53 -17.48
N ILE A 88 4.79 -9.34 -18.65
CA ILE A 88 5.66 -8.20 -18.90
C ILE A 88 4.78 -7.00 -19.30
N GLY A 89 4.98 -5.84 -18.66
CA GLY A 89 4.29 -4.60 -18.99
C GLY A 89 3.30 -4.18 -17.91
N GLY A 90 2.08 -3.85 -18.32
CA GLY A 90 1.01 -3.43 -17.40
C GLY A 90 1.10 -1.97 -16.96
N ALA A 91 0.62 -1.71 -15.75
CA ALA A 91 0.66 -0.41 -15.10
C ALA A 91 1.20 -0.51 -13.68
N THR A 92 1.96 0.50 -13.29
CA THR A 92 2.41 0.71 -11.91
C THR A 92 1.79 2.00 -11.41
N PHE A 93 1.35 2.01 -10.15
CA PHE A 93 0.85 3.19 -9.48
C PHE A 93 1.71 3.51 -8.27
N HIS A 94 2.13 4.77 -8.18
CA HIS A 94 2.87 5.32 -7.05
C HIS A 94 2.07 6.46 -6.43
N LEU A 95 1.58 6.23 -5.20
CA LEU A 95 0.85 7.21 -4.42
C LEU A 95 1.74 7.75 -3.31
N VAL A 96 1.89 9.07 -3.26
CA VAL A 96 2.65 9.76 -2.21
C VAL A 96 1.78 10.75 -1.46
N PHE A 97 2.04 10.89 -0.17
CA PHE A 97 1.57 12.00 0.64
C PHE A 97 2.64 13.08 0.69
N LEU A 98 2.25 14.34 0.46
CA LEU A 98 3.12 15.51 0.57
C LEU A 98 2.50 16.51 1.54
N SER A 99 3.24 16.83 2.62
CA SER A 99 2.85 17.90 3.55
C SER A 99 3.68 19.15 3.27
N GLU A 100 3.03 20.23 2.86
CA GLU A 100 3.64 21.56 2.72
C GLU A 100 3.41 22.43 3.95
N ILE A 101 2.70 21.91 4.95
CA ILE A 101 2.47 22.64 6.21
C ILE A 101 3.63 22.32 7.15
N GLN A 102 4.37 23.36 7.54
CA GLN A 102 5.44 23.24 8.52
C GLN A 102 4.94 22.54 9.80
N ASP A 103 5.82 21.72 10.36
CA ASP A 103 5.63 20.97 11.62
C ASP A 103 4.56 19.89 11.63
N PHE A 104 3.77 19.76 10.56
CA PHE A 104 2.88 18.62 10.37
C PHE A 104 3.54 17.52 9.57
N TRP A 105 3.46 16.31 10.10
CA TRP A 105 3.92 15.10 9.44
C TRP A 105 2.84 14.01 9.50
N LEU A 106 2.88 13.07 8.57
CA LEU A 106 1.92 11.97 8.52
C LEU A 106 2.17 11.00 9.67
N TRP A 107 1.22 10.92 10.61
CA TRP A 107 1.33 10.03 11.77
C TRP A 107 0.57 8.72 11.56
N ARG A 108 -0.61 8.75 10.95
CA ARG A 108 -1.36 7.53 10.62
C ARG A 108 -1.95 7.61 9.22
N VAL A 109 -1.94 6.48 8.52
CA VAL A 109 -2.61 6.32 7.24
C VAL A 109 -3.54 5.10 7.28
N TYR A 110 -4.74 5.30 6.78
CA TYR A 110 -5.63 4.26 6.30
C TYR A 110 -5.87 4.51 4.81
N LEU A 111 -5.54 3.55 3.97
CA LEU A 111 -5.70 3.61 2.52
C LEU A 111 -6.50 2.39 2.07
N HIS A 112 -7.47 2.60 1.19
CA HIS A 112 -8.12 1.55 0.43
C HIS A 112 -8.14 1.87 -1.06
N ILE A 113 -8.01 0.84 -1.87
CA ILE A 113 -8.14 0.86 -3.32
C ILE A 113 -9.30 -0.07 -3.65
N ASP A 114 -10.31 0.43 -4.36
CA ASP A 114 -11.51 -0.31 -4.75
C ASP A 114 -12.15 -1.07 -3.58
N GLU A 115 -12.41 -0.32 -2.49
CA GLU A 115 -12.98 -0.81 -1.23
C GLU A 115 -12.09 -1.80 -0.43
N SER A 116 -10.97 -2.24 -1.00
CA SER A 116 -10.04 -3.17 -0.35
C SER A 116 -8.99 -2.42 0.48
N PRO A 117 -8.85 -2.73 1.79
CA PRO A 117 -7.82 -2.10 2.62
C PRO A 117 -6.42 -2.45 2.11
N THR A 118 -5.66 -1.43 1.74
CA THR A 118 -4.32 -1.55 1.14
C THR A 118 -3.23 -1.14 2.11
N LYS A 119 -3.49 -0.19 3.00
CA LYS A 119 -2.49 0.23 3.98
C LYS A 119 -3.12 0.71 5.26
N ILE A 120 -2.65 0.18 6.38
CA ILE A 120 -2.98 0.67 7.72
C ILE A 120 -1.66 0.76 8.47
N GLU A 121 -1.13 1.97 8.62
CA GLU A 121 0.19 2.18 9.21
C GLU A 121 0.14 3.34 10.20
N GLU A 122 0.78 3.14 11.35
CA GLU A 122 1.18 4.22 12.25
C GLU A 122 2.69 4.45 12.10
N ILE A 123 3.05 5.69 11.78
CA ILE A 123 4.44 6.11 11.59
C ILE A 123 4.91 6.67 12.92
N GLU A 124 5.81 5.99 13.61
CA GLU A 124 6.17 6.38 14.99
C GLU A 124 7.04 7.65 15.08
N LYS A 125 7.75 7.98 14.01
CA LYS A 125 8.75 9.06 13.98
C LYS A 125 8.54 9.96 12.77
N LYS A 126 8.74 11.26 12.97
CA LYS A 126 8.72 12.26 11.90
C LYS A 126 9.69 11.82 10.78
N PRO A 127 9.19 11.63 9.54
CA PRO A 127 10.05 11.30 8.40
C PRO A 127 11.09 12.39 8.18
N LYS A 128 12.26 12.02 7.66
CA LYS A 128 13.29 12.99 7.25
C LYS A 128 12.90 13.75 5.98
N GLU A 129 12.03 13.16 5.17
CA GLU A 129 11.55 13.69 3.90
C GLU A 129 10.14 14.27 4.07
N GLU A 130 9.80 15.29 3.29
CA GLU A 130 8.45 15.89 3.29
C GLU A 130 7.41 15.01 2.59
N GLN A 131 7.89 14.00 1.87
CA GLN A 131 7.07 13.04 1.14
C GLN A 131 7.05 11.70 1.88
N THR A 132 5.91 11.03 1.84
CA THR A 132 5.76 9.68 2.37
C THR A 132 5.08 8.80 1.34
N SER A 133 5.71 7.70 0.95
CA SER A 133 5.13 6.72 0.04
C SER A 133 3.97 5.99 0.72
N LEU A 134 2.78 6.09 0.13
CA LEU A 134 1.57 5.44 0.64
C LEU A 134 1.30 4.12 -0.08
N TYR A 135 1.63 4.03 -1.36
CA TYR A 135 1.47 2.82 -2.16
C TYR A 135 2.42 2.87 -3.33
N GLN A 136 3.09 1.75 -3.63
CA GLN A 136 3.86 1.59 -4.85
C GLN A 136 3.75 0.14 -5.32
N GLY A 137 3.12 -0.08 -6.47
CA GLY A 137 2.99 -1.43 -7.00
C GLY A 137 2.23 -1.51 -8.31
N SER A 138 2.19 -2.71 -8.87
CA SER A 138 1.34 -3.04 -10.02
C SER A 138 -0.14 -2.91 -9.68
N ILE A 139 -0.91 -2.33 -10.61
CA ILE A 139 -2.35 -2.11 -10.50
C ILE A 139 -3.01 -2.39 -11.86
N SER A 140 -4.28 -2.80 -11.85
CA SER A 140 -5.04 -3.03 -13.09
C SER A 140 -5.24 -1.73 -13.87
N LEU A 141 -5.48 -1.88 -15.17
CA LEU A 141 -5.86 -0.76 -16.04
C LEU A 141 -7.33 -0.42 -15.82
N GLY A 142 -7.68 0.86 -15.92
CA GLY A 142 -9.06 1.30 -15.82
C GLY A 142 -9.26 2.37 -14.76
N ILE A 143 -10.50 2.50 -14.28
CA ILE A 143 -10.87 3.48 -13.25
C ILE A 143 -10.80 2.78 -11.91
N HIS A 144 -10.08 3.40 -10.97
CA HIS A 144 -9.93 2.95 -9.60
C HIS A 144 -10.39 4.03 -8.64
N THR A 145 -11.01 3.61 -7.54
CA THR A 145 -11.40 4.49 -6.45
C THR A 145 -10.38 4.37 -5.32
N ILE A 146 -9.72 5.49 -5.00
CA ILE A 146 -8.75 5.56 -3.92
C ILE A 146 -9.38 6.36 -2.79
N GLY A 147 -9.60 5.71 -1.65
CA GLY A 147 -10.07 6.38 -0.45
C GLY A 147 -9.06 6.31 0.67
N PHE A 148 -9.06 7.36 1.50
CA PHE A 148 -8.06 7.53 2.54
C PHE A 148 -8.61 8.17 3.80
N VAL A 149 -7.95 7.85 4.91
CA VAL A 149 -7.97 8.62 6.15
C VAL A 149 -6.53 8.87 6.57
N LEU A 150 -6.13 10.13 6.61
CA LEU A 150 -4.81 10.58 7.03
C LEU A 150 -4.94 11.30 8.37
N VAL A 151 -4.10 10.92 9.34
CA VAL A 151 -3.91 11.68 10.57
C VAL A 151 -2.53 12.30 10.52
N VAL A 152 -2.48 13.62 10.47
CA VAL A 152 -1.22 14.37 10.55
C VAL A 152 -1.05 14.91 11.95
N ARG A 153 0.20 14.97 12.42
CA ARG A 153 0.54 15.35 13.78
C ARG A 153 1.58 16.46 13.77
N SER A 154 1.42 17.40 14.69
CA SER A 154 2.48 18.28 15.20
C SER A 154 2.70 18.00 16.68
N GLU A 155 3.62 18.73 17.34
CA GLU A 155 3.89 18.54 18.77
C GLU A 155 2.63 18.76 19.64
N GLU A 156 1.79 19.73 19.27
CA GLU A 156 0.68 20.20 20.10
C GLU A 156 -0.70 19.72 19.64
N ARG A 157 -0.84 19.21 18.41
CA ARG A 157 -2.15 18.86 17.83
C ARG A 157 -2.06 17.76 16.79
N TYR A 158 -3.21 17.13 16.55
CA TYR A 158 -3.42 16.24 15.41
C TYR A 158 -4.59 16.77 14.56
N LEU A 159 -4.50 16.55 13.25
CA LEU A 159 -5.56 16.86 12.31
C LEU A 159 -5.89 15.59 11.53
N LYS A 160 -7.18 15.38 11.27
CA LYS A 160 -7.68 14.25 10.50
C LYS A 160 -8.22 14.76 9.17
N TYR A 161 -7.80 14.12 8.10
CA TYR A 161 -8.30 14.33 6.75
C TYR A 161 -8.82 13.01 6.21
N ASN A 162 -9.97 13.04 5.55
CA ASN A 162 -10.48 11.90 4.82
C ASN A 162 -10.99 12.38 3.47
N GLY A 163 -10.95 11.49 2.50
CA GLY A 163 -11.36 11.81 1.14
C GLY A 163 -11.32 10.57 0.28
N GLU A 164 -11.85 10.74 -0.92
CA GLU A 164 -11.88 9.74 -1.95
C GLU A 164 -11.72 10.43 -3.30
N PHE A 165 -11.03 9.79 -4.22
CA PHE A 165 -10.87 10.26 -5.59
C PHE A 165 -10.82 9.09 -6.56
N GLU A 166 -11.31 9.32 -7.77
CA GLU A 166 -11.14 8.39 -8.89
C GLU A 166 -9.86 8.72 -9.65
N ILE A 167 -9.14 7.67 -10.07
CA ILE A 167 -7.99 7.78 -10.97
C ILE A 167 -8.19 6.83 -12.15
N THR A 168 -7.86 7.29 -13.35
CA THR A 168 -7.74 6.43 -14.53
C THR A 168 -6.29 5.95 -14.66
N ILE A 169 -6.07 4.66 -14.43
CA ILE A 169 -4.80 3.99 -14.61
C ILE A 169 -4.62 3.60 -16.08
N LYS A 170 -3.49 4.02 -16.64
CA LYS A 170 -3.05 3.69 -18.00
C LYS A 170 -1.79 2.84 -17.97
N HIS A 171 -1.43 2.25 -19.10
CA HIS A 171 -0.15 1.57 -19.24
C HIS A 171 1.03 2.47 -18.87
N GLY A 172 2.05 1.87 -18.24
CA GLY A 172 3.23 2.58 -17.77
C GLY A 172 3.08 3.07 -16.33
N LEU A 173 3.68 4.23 -16.04
CA LEU A 173 3.80 4.74 -14.69
C LEU A 173 2.74 5.81 -14.41
N ASN A 174 1.97 5.57 -13.34
CA ASN A 174 0.93 6.46 -12.87
C ASN A 174 1.34 6.98 -11.49
N HIS A 175 1.22 8.29 -11.29
CA HIS A 175 1.54 8.97 -10.05
C HIS A 175 0.30 9.64 -9.47
N GLY A 176 0.09 9.43 -8.18
CA GLY A 176 -0.89 10.13 -7.37
C GLY A 176 -0.18 10.90 -6.27
N ILE A 177 -0.59 12.14 -6.03
CA ILE A 177 -0.10 12.94 -4.90
C ILE A 177 -1.31 13.38 -4.09
N ILE A 178 -1.34 13.00 -2.81
CA ILE A 178 -2.23 13.60 -1.82
C ILE A 178 -1.47 14.73 -1.14
N ARG A 179 -1.83 15.97 -1.44
CA ARG A 179 -1.13 17.16 -0.99
C ARG A 179 -1.90 17.86 0.11
N LEU A 180 -1.24 18.09 1.24
CA LEU A 180 -1.71 18.92 2.35
C LEU A 180 -1.03 20.28 2.29
N PHE A 181 -1.81 21.36 2.17
CA PHE A 181 -1.30 22.73 2.03
C PHE A 181 -2.20 23.74 2.76
N GLN A 182 -1.73 24.98 2.89
CA GLN A 182 -2.55 26.11 3.38
C GLN A 182 -3.02 26.97 2.23
N ASP A 183 -4.33 27.27 2.18
CA ASP A 183 -4.89 28.19 1.21
C ASP A 183 -4.57 29.67 1.54
N ASN A 184 -4.96 30.58 0.64
CA ASN A 184 -4.75 32.02 0.80
C ASN A 184 -5.46 32.65 2.02
N LYS A 185 -6.35 31.89 2.69
CA LYS A 185 -7.05 32.30 3.91
C LYS A 185 -6.44 31.65 5.16
N GLY A 186 -5.32 30.94 5.03
CA GLY A 186 -4.67 30.20 6.10
C GLY A 186 -5.40 28.92 6.52
N GLN A 187 -6.36 28.44 5.73
CA GLN A 187 -7.05 27.19 6.01
C GLN A 187 -6.28 26.02 5.41
N ASN A 188 -6.09 24.97 6.22
CA ASN A 188 -5.48 23.74 5.75
C ASN A 188 -6.44 23.01 4.80
N LYS A 189 -5.96 22.63 3.62
CA LYS A 189 -6.70 21.91 2.57
C LYS A 189 -5.94 20.66 2.15
N ILE A 190 -6.71 19.68 1.66
CA ILE A 190 -6.17 18.50 1.01
C ILE A 190 -6.63 18.48 -0.44
N GLU A 191 -5.72 18.18 -1.36
CA GLU A 191 -6.03 17.98 -2.77
C GLU A 191 -5.38 16.72 -3.31
N PHE A 192 -5.98 16.16 -4.35
CA PHE A 192 -5.41 15.04 -5.10
C PHE A 192 -4.91 15.54 -6.46
N ILE A 193 -3.70 15.14 -6.81
CA ILE A 193 -3.06 15.45 -8.08
C ILE A 193 -2.67 14.13 -8.75
N ALA A 194 -3.27 13.84 -9.92
CA ALA A 194 -2.88 12.72 -10.76
C ALA A 194 -1.93 13.17 -11.88
N LYS A 195 -0.88 12.39 -12.12
CA LYS A 195 0.00 12.52 -13.28
C LYS A 195 0.19 11.13 -13.89
N SER A 196 0.04 11.00 -15.19
CA SER A 196 0.37 9.76 -15.91
C SER A 196 1.55 10.02 -16.83
N GLU A 197 2.63 9.27 -16.67
CA GLU A 197 3.71 9.22 -17.65
C GLU A 197 3.39 8.09 -18.62
N GLY A 198 2.70 8.44 -19.71
CA GLY A 198 2.39 7.53 -20.81
C GLY A 198 3.20 7.91 -22.05
N ASN A 199 3.87 6.92 -22.64
CA ASN A 199 4.45 7.00 -23.99
C ASN A 199 3.38 7.24 -25.05
#